data_AF-A0A7M4EFT7-F1
#
_entry.id   AF-A0A7M4EFT7-F1
#
_cell.length_a   1.000
_cell.length_b   1.000
_cell.length_c   1.000
_cell.angle_alpha   90.00
_cell.angle_beta   90.00
_cell.angle_gamma   90.00
#
_symmetry.space_group_name_H-M   'P 1'
#
loop_
_entity.id
_entity.type
_entity.pdbx_description
1 polymer ?
#
loop_
_entity_poly.entity_id
_entity_poly.type
_entity_poly.pdbx_seq_one_letter_code
_entity_poly.pdbx_strand_id
1 'polypeptide(L)'
;QLTSSMMKSGFCHRLGLKKPRVGQHSSPELGKPRRSSYALPGPDFTYGLCIRGTDGGVPEAIGHWHSMKPRPPSQREIPRNYIAMNRGALKAGYVTAREFNLYRHVKDIRCKEEEGSRFKKATPSLPPDMTFGITAREET
;
A
#
# COMPACT_ATOMS: atom_id res chain seq x y z
N GLN A 1 -16.83 14.50 -7.87
CA GLN A 1 -17.13 13.10 -7.48
C GLN A 1 -15.79 12.36 -7.49
N LEU A 2 -15.21 11.94 -6.34
CA LEU A 2 -15.34 10.57 -5.78
C LEU A 2 -15.25 9.51 -6.91
N THR A 3 -14.29 8.58 -7.01
CA THR A 3 -13.45 7.85 -6.04
C THR A 3 -12.20 7.31 -6.79
N SER A 4 -10.99 7.27 -6.24
CA SER A 4 -10.49 6.23 -5.34
C SER A 4 -10.92 4.79 -5.67
N SER A 5 -9.96 3.98 -6.14
CA SER A 5 -9.84 2.53 -5.90
C SER A 5 -10.99 1.61 -6.35
N MET A 6 -10.72 0.81 -7.38
CA MET A 6 -10.67 -0.66 -7.34
C MET A 6 -10.30 -1.12 -8.77
N MET A 7 -9.09 -1.57 -9.07
CA MET A 7 -8.50 -2.80 -8.51
C MET A 7 -9.56 -3.87 -8.20
N LYS A 8 -10.49 -4.09 -9.12
CA LYS A 8 -11.21 -5.36 -9.29
C LYS A 8 -11.66 -5.50 -10.74
N SER A 9 -10.73 -5.89 -11.58
CA SER A 9 -11.06 -6.74 -12.69
C SER A 9 -9.82 -7.54 -13.03
N GLY A 10 -9.71 -8.69 -12.36
CA GLY A 10 -9.09 -9.87 -12.95
C GLY A 10 -9.92 -10.34 -14.16
N PHE A 11 -10.20 -9.42 -15.09
CA PHE A 11 -10.70 -9.75 -16.39
C PHE A 11 -9.45 -9.91 -17.22
N CYS A 12 -8.86 -11.10 -17.08
CA CYS A 12 -8.09 -11.70 -18.15
C CYS A 12 -9.00 -11.61 -19.36
N HIS A 13 -8.83 -10.56 -20.18
CA HIS A 13 -9.29 -10.60 -21.54
C HIS A 13 -8.64 -11.85 -22.10
N ARG A 14 -9.46 -12.88 -22.25
CA ARG A 14 -9.17 -14.06 -23.05
C ARG A 14 -8.95 -13.52 -24.45
N LEU A 15 -7.76 -12.98 -24.70
CA LEU A 15 -7.25 -12.79 -26.05
C LEU A 15 -7.31 -14.19 -26.61
N GLY A 16 -8.20 -14.38 -27.59
CA GLY A 16 -8.44 -15.62 -28.31
C GLY A 16 -7.20 -16.00 -29.12
N LEU A 17 -6.11 -16.29 -28.43
CA LEU A 17 -4.94 -16.93 -28.98
C LEU A 17 -5.38 -18.36 -29.31
N LYS A 18 -5.77 -18.55 -30.57
CA LYS A 18 -5.86 -19.88 -31.17
C LYS A 18 -4.57 -20.61 -30.83
N LYS A 19 -4.66 -21.72 -30.10
CA LYS A 19 -3.52 -22.60 -29.87
C LYS A 19 -2.90 -22.93 -31.23
N PRO A 20 -1.61 -22.68 -31.47
CA PRO A 20 -0.98 -23.18 -32.68
C PRO A 20 -1.11 -24.70 -32.69
N ARG A 21 -1.46 -25.25 -33.85
CA ARG A 21 -1.50 -26.69 -34.07
C ARG A 21 -0.13 -27.25 -33.70
N VAL A 22 -0.13 -28.31 -32.89
CA VAL A 22 1.06 -29.02 -32.43
C VAL A 22 1.80 -29.55 -33.66
N GLY A 23 2.79 -28.79 -34.11
CA GLY A 23 3.78 -29.25 -35.08
C GLY A 23 4.81 -30.09 -34.34
N GLN A 24 4.96 -31.34 -34.80
CA GLN A 24 6.11 -32.23 -34.61
C GLN A 24 6.65 -32.36 -33.17
N HIS A 25 6.43 -33.53 -32.56
CA HIS A 25 7.18 -33.98 -31.41
C HIS A 25 8.67 -34.19 -31.80
N SER A 26 9.48 -33.14 -31.73
CA SER A 26 10.92 -33.29 -31.65
C SER A 26 11.26 -33.86 -30.26
N SER A 27 11.98 -34.98 -30.22
CA SER A 27 12.51 -35.54 -28.98
C SER A 27 13.17 -34.44 -28.13
N PRO A 28 12.92 -34.39 -26.81
CA PRO A 28 13.52 -33.37 -25.97
C PRO A 28 15.05 -33.47 -26.04
N GLU A 29 15.70 -32.41 -26.53
CA GLU A 29 17.15 -32.30 -26.55
C GLU A 29 17.66 -32.31 -25.10
N LEU A 30 18.43 -33.35 -24.72
CA LEU A 30 18.99 -33.47 -23.38
C LEU A 30 19.83 -32.22 -23.06
N GLY A 31 19.58 -31.62 -21.89
CA GLY A 31 20.28 -30.42 -21.43
C GLY A 31 19.71 -29.08 -21.90
N LYS A 32 18.67 -29.05 -22.75
CA LYS A 32 18.01 -27.80 -23.14
C LYS A 32 16.63 -27.66 -22.52
N PRO A 33 16.25 -26.44 -22.07
CA PRO A 33 14.90 -26.19 -21.60
C PRO A 33 13.89 -26.39 -22.75
N ARG A 34 12.66 -26.78 -22.40
CA ARG A 34 11.59 -26.98 -23.38
C ARG A 34 11.34 -25.67 -24.14
N ARG A 35 11.33 -25.75 -25.47
CA ARG A 35 11.09 -24.56 -26.32
C ARG A 35 9.73 -23.95 -25.99
N SER A 36 9.76 -22.67 -25.62
CA SER A 36 8.57 -21.85 -25.44
C SER A 36 8.27 -21.15 -26.76
N SER A 37 7.02 -21.22 -27.25
CA SER A 37 6.62 -20.62 -28.54
C SER A 37 6.20 -19.15 -28.43
N TYR A 38 6.49 -18.47 -27.32
CA TYR A 38 6.21 -17.04 -27.17
C TYR A 38 7.32 -16.22 -27.82
N ALA A 39 6.92 -15.16 -28.52
CA ALA A 39 7.86 -14.15 -29.00
C ALA A 39 8.50 -13.46 -27.79
N LEU A 40 9.81 -13.64 -27.64
CA LEU A 40 10.57 -12.98 -26.58
C LEU A 40 10.89 -11.54 -27.00
N PRO A 41 10.94 -10.61 -26.03
CA PRO A 41 11.56 -9.30 -26.23
C PRO A 41 12.97 -9.42 -26.83
N GLY A 42 13.41 -8.38 -27.54
CA GLY A 42 14.71 -8.34 -28.22
C GLY A 42 15.92 -8.53 -27.28
N PRO A 43 17.12 -8.71 -27.84
CA PRO A 43 18.33 -9.03 -27.07
C PRO A 43 18.71 -7.96 -26.04
N ASP A 44 18.30 -6.72 -26.24
CA ASP A 44 18.57 -5.60 -25.32
C ASP A 44 17.57 -5.51 -24.15
N PHE A 45 16.63 -6.46 -24.04
CA PHE A 45 15.65 -6.48 -22.96
C PHE A 45 16.19 -7.18 -21.71
N THR A 46 16.31 -6.42 -20.62
CA THR A 46 16.62 -6.97 -19.30
C THR A 46 15.36 -7.54 -18.66
N TYR A 47 15.35 -8.86 -18.42
CA TYR A 47 14.29 -9.50 -17.66
C TYR A 47 14.40 -9.19 -16.17
N GLY A 48 13.25 -9.11 -15.49
CA GLY A 48 13.17 -8.84 -14.05
C GLY A 48 12.64 -7.44 -13.73
N LEU A 49 12.44 -7.17 -12.44
CA LEU A 49 11.96 -5.88 -11.96
C LEU A 49 13.16 -4.93 -11.75
N CYS A 50 13.31 -3.93 -12.62
CA CYS A 50 14.29 -2.87 -12.41
C CYS A 50 13.77 -1.86 -11.37
N ILE A 51 14.26 -1.96 -10.13
CA ILE A 51 14.00 -0.95 -9.10
C ILE A 51 15.00 0.19 -9.32
N ARG A 52 14.55 1.28 -9.95
CA ARG A 52 15.36 2.49 -10.09
C ARG A 52 15.30 3.27 -8.78
N GLY A 53 16.44 3.44 -8.11
CA GLY A 53 16.52 4.28 -6.92
C GLY A 53 16.33 5.75 -7.28
N THR A 54 15.24 6.34 -6.81
CA THR A 54 14.97 7.80 -6.92
C THR A 54 15.45 8.56 -5.69
N ASP A 55 16.03 7.87 -4.72
CA ASP A 55 16.27 8.38 -3.37
C ASP A 55 17.65 9.06 -3.22
N GLY A 56 18.30 9.33 -4.36
CA GLY A 56 19.67 9.88 -4.54
C GLY A 56 20.77 9.36 -3.62
N GLY A 57 20.55 8.16 -3.07
CA GLY A 57 21.54 7.33 -2.41
C GLY A 57 21.90 7.79 -1.00
N VAL A 58 23.08 7.34 -0.56
CA VAL A 58 23.60 7.56 0.79
C VAL A 58 23.69 9.04 1.19
N PRO A 59 24.20 9.98 0.36
CA PRO A 59 24.37 11.36 0.80
C PRO A 59 23.04 12.07 1.06
N GLU A 60 22.01 11.78 0.27
CA GLU A 60 20.67 12.34 0.47
C GLU A 60 20.01 11.77 1.72
N ALA A 61 20.18 10.46 1.98
CA ALA A 61 19.67 9.81 3.19
C ALA A 61 20.30 10.37 4.48
N ILE A 62 21.60 10.66 4.49
CA ILE A 62 22.31 11.20 5.67
C ILE A 62 22.07 12.71 5.83
N GLY A 63 22.13 13.47 4.73
CA GLY A 63 22.08 14.94 4.77
C GLY A 63 20.68 15.52 4.94
N HIS A 64 19.63 14.80 4.57
CA HIS A 64 18.27 15.34 4.48
C HIS A 64 17.24 14.62 5.37
N TRP A 65 17.59 14.33 6.62
CA TRP A 65 16.72 13.62 7.58
C TRP A 65 15.34 14.27 7.76
N HIS A 66 15.27 15.61 7.67
CA HIS A 66 14.02 16.36 7.75
C HIS A 66 13.20 16.40 6.44
N SER A 67 13.81 16.09 5.30
CA SER A 67 13.16 16.25 3.99
C SER A 67 12.43 15.00 3.51
N MET A 68 12.71 13.84 4.12
CA MET A 68 11.97 12.61 3.86
C MET A 68 10.55 12.74 4.40
N LYS A 69 9.61 13.07 3.51
CA LYS A 69 8.19 13.00 3.83
C LYS A 69 7.82 11.51 3.96
N PRO A 70 7.12 11.11 5.04
CA PRO A 70 6.61 9.75 5.12
C PRO A 70 5.76 9.48 3.88
N ARG A 71 5.97 8.32 3.26
CA ARG A 71 5.12 7.88 2.15
C ARG A 71 3.68 7.86 2.65
N PRO A 72 2.74 8.52 1.95
CA PRO A 72 1.34 8.48 2.36
C PRO A 72 0.90 7.01 2.37
N PRO A 73 0.21 6.56 3.43
CA PRO A 73 -0.23 5.19 3.54
C PRO A 73 -1.07 4.83 2.32
N SER A 74 -0.89 3.62 1.81
CA SER A 74 -1.73 3.19 0.72
C SER A 74 -3.17 3.18 1.20
N GLN A 75 -4.09 3.45 0.29
CA GLN A 75 -5.51 3.44 0.59
C GLN A 75 -5.98 2.16 1.29
N ARG A 76 -5.35 1.01 1.01
CA ARG A 76 -5.67 -0.28 1.66
C ARG A 76 -5.17 -0.38 3.10
N GLU A 77 -4.13 0.37 3.47
CA GLU A 77 -3.60 0.41 4.83
C GLU A 77 -4.47 1.26 5.76
N ILE A 78 -5.20 2.23 5.21
CA ILE A 78 -6.06 3.11 6.01
C ILE A 78 -7.27 2.31 6.50
N PRO A 79 -7.49 2.22 7.83
CA PRO A 79 -8.61 1.47 8.38
C PRO A 79 -9.94 2.10 7.99
N ARG A 80 -10.98 1.27 7.94
CA ARG A 80 -12.33 1.71 7.61
C ARG A 80 -13.00 2.37 8.82
N ASN A 81 -13.75 3.45 8.59
CA ASN A 81 -14.52 4.10 9.64
C ASN A 81 -15.89 3.42 9.77
N TYR A 82 -15.97 2.40 10.62
CA TYR A 82 -17.20 1.64 10.84
C TYR A 82 -18.34 2.49 11.40
N ILE A 83 -18.06 3.48 12.25
CA ILE A 83 -19.09 4.33 12.85
C ILE A 83 -19.74 5.22 11.77
N ALA A 84 -18.94 5.94 10.99
CA ALA A 84 -19.44 6.80 9.93
C ALA A 84 -20.17 5.99 8.84
N MET A 85 -19.62 4.82 8.49
CA MET A 85 -20.23 3.90 7.53
C MET A 85 -21.59 3.40 8.01
N ASN A 86 -21.69 2.94 9.26
CA ASN A 86 -22.93 2.40 9.81
C ASN A 86 -24.01 3.48 9.91
N ARG A 87 -23.64 4.70 10.34
CA ARG A 87 -24.57 5.85 10.37
C ARG A 87 -25.08 6.21 8.98
N GLY A 88 -24.21 6.18 7.96
CA GLY A 88 -24.61 6.41 6.57
C GLY A 88 -25.53 5.33 6.02
N ALA A 89 -25.27 4.05 6.35
CA ALA A 89 -26.10 2.93 5.93
C ALA A 89 -27.51 3.02 6.52
N LEU A 90 -27.62 3.34 7.81
CA LEU A 90 -28.92 3.57 8.47
C LEU A 90 -29.66 4.76 7.85
N LYS A 91 -28.95 5.86 7.55
CA LYS A 91 -29.53 7.03 6.89
C LYS A 91 -30.03 6.72 5.47
N ALA A 92 -29.41 5.75 4.79
CA ALA A 92 -29.83 5.26 3.48
C ALA A 92 -30.93 4.19 3.54
N GLY A 93 -31.40 3.81 4.72
CA GLY A 93 -32.48 2.85 4.90
C GLY A 93 -32.07 1.37 4.83
N TYR A 94 -30.77 1.07 4.92
CA TYR A 94 -30.31 -0.31 5.02
C TYR A 94 -30.48 -0.81 6.47
N VAL A 95 -31.21 -1.91 6.65
CA VAL A 95 -31.56 -2.47 7.96
C VAL A 95 -31.02 -3.90 8.11
N THR A 96 -30.87 -4.62 7.00
CA THR A 96 -30.44 -6.02 7.00
C THR A 96 -28.91 -6.16 6.98
N ALA A 97 -28.38 -7.20 7.63
CA ALA A 97 -26.93 -7.48 7.59
C ALA A 97 -26.37 -7.64 6.16
N ARG A 98 -27.14 -8.28 5.27
CA ARG A 98 -26.78 -8.45 3.86
C ARG A 98 -26.66 -7.12 3.12
N GLU A 99 -27.59 -6.22 3.37
CA GLU A 99 -27.60 -4.86 2.82
C GLU A 99 -26.42 -4.05 3.33
N PHE A 100 -26.12 -4.16 4.63
CA PHE A 100 -24.92 -3.56 5.22
C PHE A 100 -23.64 -4.07 4.57
N ASN A 101 -23.57 -5.37 4.25
CA ASN A 101 -22.43 -5.93 3.52
C ASN A 101 -22.33 -5.38 2.09
N LEU A 102 -23.46 -5.21 1.39
CA LEU A 102 -23.48 -4.54 0.09
C LEU A 102 -23.02 -3.08 0.20
N TYR A 103 -23.50 -2.36 1.22
CA TYR A 103 -23.11 -0.98 1.49
C TYR A 103 -21.60 -0.84 1.74
N ARG A 104 -21.00 -1.79 2.47
CA ARG A 104 -19.53 -1.87 2.69
C ARG A 104 -18.72 -2.04 1.40
N HIS A 105 -19.29 -2.64 0.36
CA HIS A 105 -18.62 -2.82 -0.93
C HIS A 105 -18.77 -1.59 -1.83
N VAL A 106 -19.92 -0.92 -1.76
CA VAL A 106 -20.24 0.24 -2.62
C VAL A 106 -19.70 1.55 -2.05
N LYS A 107 -19.68 1.70 -0.72
CA LYS A 107 -19.28 2.93 -0.02
C LYS A 107 -18.05 2.68 0.84
N ASP A 108 -16.88 2.99 0.29
CA ASP A 108 -15.61 2.89 1.02
C ASP A 108 -15.33 4.16 1.83
N ILE A 109 -15.78 4.18 3.09
CA ILE A 109 -15.56 5.31 4.02
C ILE A 109 -14.39 4.96 4.95
N ARG A 110 -13.22 5.52 4.67
CA ARG A 110 -12.00 5.31 5.46
C ARG A 110 -11.84 6.34 6.57
N CYS A 111 -11.11 5.96 7.63
CA CYS A 111 -10.66 6.93 8.61
C CYS A 111 -9.80 7.98 7.91
N LYS A 112 -10.02 9.25 8.22
CA LYS A 112 -9.09 10.28 7.78
C LYS A 112 -7.77 10.01 8.48
N GLU A 113 -6.68 10.16 7.75
CA GLU A 113 -5.37 10.29 8.37
C GLU A 113 -5.47 11.54 9.25
N GLU A 114 -5.51 11.36 10.56
CA GLU A 114 -5.39 12.49 11.47
C GLU A 114 -3.97 13.03 11.26
N GLU A 115 -3.84 14.07 10.44
CA GLU A 115 -2.65 14.92 10.39
C GLU A 115 -2.50 15.57 11.77
N GLY A 116 -1.92 14.81 12.70
CA GLY A 116 -1.69 15.21 14.07
C GLY A 116 -2.65 14.59 15.07
N SER A 117 -2.04 14.14 16.17
CA SER A 117 -2.66 14.07 17.51
C SER A 117 -3.05 12.71 18.07
N ARG A 118 -2.24 11.67 17.84
CA ARG A 118 -1.89 10.78 18.96
C ARG A 118 -0.61 11.19 19.67
N PHE A 119 0.25 11.94 18.96
CA PHE A 119 1.53 12.44 19.45
C PHE A 119 1.62 13.97 19.51
N LYS A 120 0.54 14.70 19.24
CA LYS A 120 0.40 16.07 19.77
C LYS A 120 0.03 15.98 21.25
N LYS A 121 0.79 15.19 22.03
CA LYS A 121 1.07 15.60 23.39
C LYS A 121 1.79 16.91 23.17
N ALA A 122 1.09 18.03 23.35
CA ALA A 122 1.76 19.28 23.63
C ALA A 122 2.89 18.91 24.61
N THR A 123 4.12 19.37 24.34
CA THR A 123 5.17 19.29 25.36
C THR A 123 4.50 19.77 26.64
N PRO A 124 4.43 18.94 27.70
CA PRO A 124 3.78 19.37 28.93
C PRO A 124 4.37 20.74 29.26
N SER A 125 3.52 21.71 29.60
CA SER A 125 4.01 23.05 29.95
C SER A 125 4.77 22.91 31.25
N LEU A 126 6.09 22.75 31.15
CA LEU A 126 6.96 22.60 32.29
C LEU A 126 7.37 24.00 32.75
N PRO A 127 7.30 24.31 34.04
CA PRO A 127 7.83 25.56 34.54
C PRO A 127 9.36 25.61 34.30
N PRO A 128 9.96 26.80 34.10
CA PRO A 128 11.38 26.96 33.75
C PRO A 128 12.37 26.34 34.75
N ASP A 129 11.92 26.08 35.98
CA ASP A 129 12.74 25.59 37.11
C ASP A 129 12.55 24.10 37.40
N MET A 130 11.88 23.36 36.49
CA MET A 130 11.64 21.94 36.71
C MET A 130 12.85 21.10 36.30
N THR A 131 13.64 20.66 37.28
CA THR A 131 14.72 19.69 37.05
C THR A 131 14.14 18.26 37.03
N PHE A 132 14.45 17.50 35.98
CA PHE A 132 14.09 16.08 35.89
C PHE A 132 15.22 15.21 36.43
N GLY A 133 14.90 14.34 37.40
CA GLY A 133 15.86 13.39 37.97
C GLY A 133 15.79 13.36 39.49
N ILE A 134 16.55 12.43 40.09
CA ILE A 134 16.73 12.37 41.54
C ILE A 134 17.87 13.32 41.90
N THR A 135 17.60 14.36 42.69
CA THR A 135 18.64 15.24 43.22
C THR A 135 19.55 14.44 44.15
N ALA A 136 20.86 14.62 44.03
CA ALA A 136 21.81 13.99 44.93
C ALA A 136 21.45 14.35 46.38
N ARG A 137 21.40 13.34 47.26
CA ARG A 137 21.18 13.55 48.69
C ARG A 137 22.42 14.29 49.22
N GLU A 138 22.25 15.54 49.63
CA GLU A 138 23.33 16.22 50.36
C GLU A 138 23.43 15.58 51.75
N GLU A 139 24.55 14.91 51.99
CA GLU A 139 24.90 14.37 53.31
C GLU A 139 25.56 15.50 54.12
N THR A 140 24.88 15.97 55.15
CA THR A 140 25.43 16.80 56.23
C THR A 140 26.07 15.95 57.30
#